data_AF-A0A1E5JMF0-F1
#
_entry.id   AF-A0A1E5JMF0-F1
#
_cell.length_a   1.000
_cell.length_b   1.000
_cell.length_c   1.000
_cell.angle_alpha   90.00
_cell.angle_beta   90.00
_cell.angle_gamma   90.00
#
_symmetry.space_group_name_H-M   'P 1'
#
loop_
_entity.id
_entity.type
_entity.pdbx_description
1 polymer ?
#
loop_
_entity_poly.entity_id
_entity_poly.type
_entity_poly.pdbx_seq_one_letter_code
_entity_poly.pdbx_strand_id
1 'polypeptide(L)'
;MDYPQNVTIIEVGPRDGLQNESSFVSSKHKIELINLLSESGLRYIEVTSFVSAKAIPQLADHNEVFRAIDKAPSIHYSALVPNEHGMLKALEAGVKEIAVFTAASEQFNQRNINCSIDESISRFKPVLILAKEKNIKVRGYVSCVLGCPYEGSVAPEKVVEVTKKLLDLGVDEISLGDTIGVGTPYQTHLLLEQVLKLLPLNQLAMHFHDTYGQAIANIYTSLQHGVHRFDSSVAGLGGCPYARGASGNVATEDVLYLMHGLGINTGIDIFKIVTAGDMICKILGRKNQSKVANAMLANPCN
;
A
#
# COMPACT_ATOMS: atom_id res chain seq x y z
N MET A 1 20.95 9.58 -15.73
CA MET A 1 19.49 9.51 -15.89
C MET A 1 18.88 10.31 -14.75
N ASP A 2 17.82 11.06 -15.02
CA ASP A 2 17.21 11.97 -14.05
C ASP A 2 16.18 11.23 -13.18
N TYR A 3 16.64 10.26 -12.39
CA TYR A 3 15.82 9.56 -11.39
C TYR A 3 16.22 9.95 -9.96
N PRO A 4 15.30 9.86 -8.99
CA PRO A 4 15.63 10.03 -7.58
C PRO A 4 16.74 9.07 -7.15
N GLN A 5 17.73 9.58 -6.42
CA GLN A 5 18.84 8.77 -5.90
C GLN A 5 18.44 7.93 -4.69
N ASN A 6 17.31 8.26 -4.05
CA ASN A 6 16.77 7.55 -2.91
C ASN A 6 15.29 7.30 -3.13
N VAL A 7 14.85 6.07 -2.90
CA VAL A 7 13.44 5.67 -2.98
C VAL A 7 13.02 5.09 -1.64
N THR A 8 11.82 5.46 -1.19
CA THR A 8 11.16 4.87 -0.04
C THR A 8 10.16 3.83 -0.48
N ILE A 9 10.30 2.61 0.04
CA ILE A 9 9.29 1.56 -0.09
C ILE A 9 8.41 1.57 1.16
N ILE A 10 7.10 1.51 0.94
CA ILE A 10 6.09 1.29 1.96
C ILE A 10 5.59 -0.14 1.80
N GLU A 11 5.94 -0.99 2.76
CA GLU A 11 5.56 -2.41 2.75
C GLU A 11 4.13 -2.58 3.26
N VAL A 12 3.23 -3.00 2.38
CA VAL A 12 1.80 -3.16 2.67
C VAL A 12 1.37 -4.62 2.83
N GLY A 13 2.28 -5.58 2.67
CA GLY A 13 2.01 -7.01 2.74
C GLY A 13 1.28 -7.46 4.01
N PRO A 14 1.66 -7.04 5.22
CA PRO A 14 0.98 -7.44 6.45
C PRO A 14 -0.48 -6.98 6.55
N ARG A 15 -0.85 -5.87 5.89
CA ARG A 15 -2.23 -5.35 5.84
C ARG A 15 -2.91 -5.71 4.53
N ASP A 16 -2.55 -5.03 3.46
CA ASP A 16 -3.22 -5.13 2.15
C ASP A 16 -3.00 -6.50 1.51
N GLY A 17 -1.79 -7.04 1.63
CA GLY A 17 -1.46 -8.37 1.15
C GLY A 17 -2.29 -9.46 1.85
N LEU A 18 -2.31 -9.46 3.19
CA LEU A 18 -3.03 -10.48 3.96
C LEU A 18 -4.56 -10.31 3.96
N GLN A 19 -5.06 -9.10 3.71
CA GLN A 19 -6.50 -8.79 3.77
C GLN A 19 -7.36 -9.68 2.85
N ASN A 20 -6.85 -10.03 1.68
CA ASN A 20 -7.58 -10.80 0.67
C ASN A 20 -7.13 -12.26 0.57
N GLU A 21 -6.29 -12.75 1.49
CA GLU A 21 -5.90 -14.15 1.53
C GLU A 21 -7.08 -15.04 1.97
N SER A 22 -7.21 -16.20 1.33
CA SER A 22 -8.31 -17.14 1.58
C SER A 22 -8.23 -17.80 2.95
N SER A 23 -7.03 -18.01 3.45
CA SER A 23 -6.76 -18.65 4.74
C SER A 23 -6.39 -17.62 5.79
N PHE A 24 -6.97 -17.76 6.99
CA PHE A 24 -6.61 -16.91 8.11
C PHE A 24 -5.17 -17.22 8.58
N VAL A 25 -4.31 -16.21 8.53
CA VAL A 25 -2.96 -16.27 9.13
C VAL A 25 -3.07 -15.89 10.60
N SER A 26 -2.55 -16.75 11.49
CA SER A 26 -2.59 -16.52 12.94
C SER A 26 -1.84 -15.25 13.34
N SER A 27 -2.25 -14.63 14.45
CA SER A 27 -1.59 -13.44 15.02
C SER A 27 -0.08 -13.66 15.16
N LYS A 28 0.33 -14.84 15.65
CA LYS A 28 1.74 -15.24 15.79
C LYS A 28 2.52 -15.08 14.48
N HIS A 29 1.99 -15.63 13.38
CA HIS A 29 2.67 -15.60 12.09
C HIS A 29 2.66 -14.20 11.45
N LYS A 30 1.62 -13.39 11.71
CA LYS A 30 1.62 -11.97 11.30
C LYS A 30 2.69 -11.17 12.05
N ILE A 31 2.80 -11.37 13.36
CA ILE A 31 3.83 -10.73 14.19
C ILE A 31 5.23 -11.13 13.71
N GLU A 32 5.44 -12.42 13.47
CA GLU A 32 6.70 -12.94 12.93
C GLU A 32 7.06 -12.31 11.58
N LEU A 33 6.09 -12.22 10.65
CA LEU A 33 6.27 -11.54 9.37
C LEU A 33 6.72 -10.09 9.55
N ILE A 34 6.01 -9.31 10.37
CA ILE A 34 6.29 -7.88 10.56
C ILE A 34 7.65 -7.66 11.23
N ASN A 35 8.01 -8.51 12.19
CA ASN A 35 9.32 -8.45 12.84
C ASN A 35 10.45 -8.76 11.85
N LEU A 36 10.33 -9.81 11.02
CA LEU A 36 11.31 -10.09 9.96
C LEU A 36 11.43 -8.94 8.95
N LEU A 37 10.30 -8.35 8.53
CA LEU A 37 10.29 -7.18 7.66
C LEU A 37 10.97 -5.98 8.33
N SER A 38 10.83 -5.80 9.65
CA SER A 38 11.48 -4.73 10.40
C SER A 38 13.01 -4.85 10.40
N GLU A 39 13.55 -6.06 10.27
CA GLU A 39 15.00 -6.31 10.21
C GLU A 39 15.60 -6.04 8.82
N SER A 40 14.77 -5.83 7.80
CA SER A 40 15.21 -5.65 6.40
C SER A 40 15.79 -4.27 6.09
N GLY A 41 15.60 -3.28 6.95
CA GLY A 41 15.90 -1.87 6.66
C GLY A 41 14.72 -1.07 6.11
N LEU A 42 13.54 -1.70 5.96
CA LEU A 42 12.27 -1.00 5.73
C LEU A 42 12.07 0.11 6.77
N ARG A 43 11.57 1.27 6.32
CA ARG A 43 11.23 2.40 7.20
C ARG A 43 9.74 2.62 7.37
N TYR A 44 8.91 1.97 6.54
CA TYR A 44 7.46 2.11 6.56
C TYR A 44 6.83 0.74 6.35
N ILE A 45 6.02 0.32 7.32
CA ILE A 45 5.31 -0.96 7.28
C ILE A 45 3.85 -0.69 7.68
N GLU A 46 2.92 -1.01 6.78
CA GLU A 46 1.49 -0.97 7.09
C GLU A 46 1.10 -2.29 7.75
N VAL A 47 0.89 -2.23 9.05
CA VAL A 47 0.81 -3.41 9.93
C VAL A 47 -0.52 -4.11 9.84
N THR A 48 -1.62 -3.34 9.87
CA THR A 48 -2.97 -3.89 10.00
C THR A 48 -4.05 -2.85 9.69
N SER A 49 -5.31 -3.22 9.88
CA SER A 49 -6.47 -2.35 9.70
C SER A 49 -7.42 -2.44 10.89
N PHE A 50 -7.80 -1.30 11.45
CA PHE A 50 -8.80 -1.18 12.51
C PHE A 50 -10.22 -1.11 11.92
N VAL A 51 -10.53 -2.07 11.05
CA VAL A 51 -11.85 -2.31 10.44
C VAL A 51 -12.69 -3.25 11.31
N SER A 52 -13.97 -3.40 10.96
CA SER A 52 -14.81 -4.43 11.56
C SER A 52 -14.32 -5.82 11.18
N ALA A 53 -14.09 -6.69 12.17
CA ALA A 53 -13.77 -8.10 11.97
C ALA A 53 -14.83 -8.85 11.15
N LYS A 54 -16.08 -8.38 11.14
CA LYS A 54 -17.14 -8.91 10.27
C LYS A 54 -16.89 -8.59 8.80
N ALA A 55 -16.37 -7.39 8.52
CA ALA A 55 -16.10 -6.95 7.15
C ALA A 55 -14.83 -7.63 6.61
N ILE A 56 -13.76 -7.65 7.42
CA ILE A 56 -12.47 -8.24 7.06
C ILE A 56 -11.99 -9.18 8.18
N PRO A 57 -12.40 -10.46 8.15
CA PRO A 57 -12.00 -11.45 9.16
C PRO A 57 -10.49 -11.66 9.25
N GLN A 58 -9.78 -11.51 8.12
CA GLN A 58 -8.33 -11.66 8.00
C GLN A 58 -7.56 -10.72 8.91
N LEU A 59 -8.14 -9.58 9.29
CA LEU A 59 -7.50 -8.56 10.13
C LEU A 59 -8.20 -8.41 11.50
N ALA A 60 -9.00 -9.40 11.91
CA ALA A 60 -9.76 -9.35 13.17
C ALA A 60 -8.86 -9.24 14.42
N ASP A 61 -7.61 -9.70 14.33
CA ASP A 61 -6.57 -9.69 15.36
C ASP A 61 -5.72 -8.39 15.35
N HIS A 62 -6.18 -7.34 14.65
CA HIS A 62 -5.45 -6.08 14.47
C HIS A 62 -4.84 -5.50 15.77
N ASN A 63 -5.57 -5.53 16.89
CA ASN A 63 -5.09 -4.98 18.17
C ASN A 63 -4.00 -5.84 18.82
N GLU A 64 -4.14 -7.16 18.73
CA GLU A 64 -3.15 -8.11 19.24
C GLU A 64 -1.85 -7.96 18.47
N VAL A 65 -1.93 -8.02 17.13
CA VAL A 65 -0.78 -7.90 16.22
C VAL A 65 -0.06 -6.58 16.43
N PHE A 66 -0.77 -5.45 16.35
CA PHE A 66 -0.12 -4.13 16.45
C PHE A 66 0.57 -3.94 17.80
N ARG A 67 0.01 -4.45 18.91
CA ARG A 67 0.64 -4.33 20.23
C ARG A 67 1.87 -5.23 20.37
N ALA A 68 1.82 -6.43 19.83
CA ALA A 68 2.82 -7.47 20.06
C ALA A 68 4.08 -7.37 19.18
N ILE A 69 4.05 -6.65 18.05
CA ILE A 69 5.26 -6.46 17.22
C ILE A 69 6.34 -5.65 17.96
N ASP A 70 7.59 -5.97 17.63
CA ASP A 70 8.77 -5.27 18.12
C ASP A 70 8.98 -3.98 17.32
N LYS A 71 8.57 -2.85 17.91
CA LYS A 71 8.56 -1.56 17.22
C LYS A 71 9.95 -0.92 17.27
N ALA A 72 10.69 -1.04 16.19
CA ALA A 72 11.95 -0.32 16.02
C ALA A 72 11.69 1.21 15.94
N PRO A 73 12.42 2.05 16.69
CA PRO A 73 12.22 3.52 16.67
C PRO A 73 12.45 4.16 15.30
N SER A 74 13.19 3.50 14.41
CA SER A 74 13.51 3.96 13.05
C SER A 74 12.42 3.65 12.02
N ILE A 75 11.34 2.96 12.41
CA ILE A 75 10.30 2.46 11.50
C ILE A 75 8.95 3.09 11.84
N HIS A 76 8.26 3.53 10.80
CA HIS A 76 6.88 3.98 10.83
C HIS A 76 5.96 2.77 10.67
N TYR A 77 5.30 2.40 11.76
CA TYR A 77 4.27 1.36 11.77
C TYR A 77 2.90 2.01 11.65
N SER A 78 2.25 1.84 10.50
CA SER A 78 0.95 2.44 10.22
C SER A 78 -0.18 1.41 10.27
N ALA A 79 -1.42 1.91 10.35
CA ALA A 79 -2.61 1.07 10.22
C ALA A 79 -3.73 1.79 9.47
N LEU A 80 -4.54 1.03 8.73
CA LEU A 80 -5.73 1.56 8.06
C LEU A 80 -6.85 1.82 9.07
N VAL A 81 -7.45 3.01 9.03
CA VAL A 81 -8.47 3.48 9.99
C VAL A 81 -9.59 4.19 9.23
N PRO A 82 -10.68 3.49 8.86
CA PRO A 82 -11.72 4.07 8.01
C PRO A 82 -12.77 4.90 8.74
N ASN A 83 -12.81 4.87 10.07
CA ASN A 83 -13.84 5.54 10.86
C ASN A 83 -13.36 5.86 12.29
N GLU A 84 -14.12 6.70 12.98
CA GLU A 84 -13.82 7.20 14.33
C GLU A 84 -13.68 6.08 15.37
N HIS A 85 -14.51 5.04 15.31
CA HIS A 85 -14.40 3.90 16.22
C HIS A 85 -13.09 3.13 16.04
N GLY A 86 -12.67 2.94 14.78
CA GLY A 86 -11.36 2.39 14.46
C GLY A 86 -10.23 3.28 14.98
N MET A 87 -10.39 4.60 14.91
CA MET A 87 -9.40 5.57 15.36
C MET A 87 -9.17 5.49 16.87
N LEU A 88 -10.23 5.42 17.67
CA LEU A 88 -10.12 5.26 19.12
C LEU A 88 -9.34 3.99 19.50
N LYS A 89 -9.62 2.87 18.82
CA LYS A 89 -8.88 1.62 19.02
C LYS A 89 -7.43 1.70 18.56
N ALA A 90 -7.16 2.37 17.44
CA ALA A 90 -5.80 2.59 16.94
C ALA A 90 -4.97 3.41 17.94
N LEU A 91 -5.58 4.45 18.53
CA LEU A 91 -4.97 5.25 19.60
C LEU A 91 -4.65 4.40 20.83
N GLU A 92 -5.61 3.58 21.29
CA GLU A 92 -5.39 2.66 22.41
C GLU A 92 -4.30 1.62 22.14
N ALA A 93 -4.07 1.24 20.88
CA ALA A 93 -3.00 0.34 20.47
C ALA A 93 -1.63 1.05 20.32
N GLY A 94 -1.60 2.39 20.38
CA GLY A 94 -0.39 3.19 20.23
C GLY A 94 0.03 3.44 18.78
N VAL A 95 -0.91 3.39 17.83
CA VAL A 95 -0.66 3.74 16.42
C VAL A 95 -0.27 5.21 16.31
N LYS A 96 0.79 5.50 15.54
CA LYS A 96 1.32 6.87 15.34
C LYS A 96 1.16 7.41 13.92
N GLU A 97 0.74 6.55 13.00
CA GLU A 97 0.50 6.87 11.59
C GLU A 97 -0.70 6.05 11.13
N ILE A 98 -1.67 6.69 10.49
CA ILE A 98 -2.88 6.03 10.00
C ILE A 98 -3.06 6.24 8.52
N ALA A 99 -3.85 5.37 7.91
CA ALA A 99 -4.31 5.54 6.55
C ALA A 99 -5.84 5.61 6.46
N VAL A 100 -6.35 6.50 5.61
CA VAL A 100 -7.75 6.52 5.15
C VAL A 100 -7.79 6.19 3.66
N PHE A 101 -8.93 5.75 3.13
CA PHE A 101 -9.02 5.36 1.73
C PHE A 101 -10.36 5.74 1.09
N THR A 102 -10.29 6.24 -0.14
CA THR A 102 -11.43 6.48 -1.02
C THR A 102 -11.09 6.04 -2.45
N ALA A 103 -11.87 6.45 -3.44
CA ALA A 103 -11.66 6.12 -4.85
C ALA A 103 -11.86 7.32 -5.76
N ALA A 104 -11.34 7.22 -6.98
CA ALA A 104 -11.61 8.15 -8.07
C ALA A 104 -12.82 7.73 -8.94
N SER A 105 -13.60 6.74 -8.50
CA SER A 105 -14.78 6.20 -9.18
C SER A 105 -15.96 6.03 -8.22
N GLU A 106 -17.11 6.60 -8.56
CA GLU A 106 -18.31 6.56 -7.72
C GLU A 106 -18.88 5.14 -7.62
N GLN A 107 -19.00 4.41 -8.73
CA GLN A 107 -19.46 3.03 -8.69
C GLN A 107 -18.52 2.12 -7.89
N PHE A 108 -17.21 2.35 -7.98
CA PHE A 108 -16.25 1.60 -7.16
C PHE A 108 -16.48 1.86 -5.68
N ASN A 109 -16.57 3.14 -5.29
CA ASN A 109 -16.76 3.52 -3.91
C ASN A 109 -18.10 3.01 -3.34
N GLN A 110 -19.17 3.13 -4.13
CA GLN A 110 -20.50 2.64 -3.78
C GLN A 110 -20.50 1.12 -3.57
N ARG A 111 -19.81 0.34 -4.43
CA ARG A 111 -19.76 -1.12 -4.29
C ARG A 111 -18.80 -1.60 -3.20
N ASN A 112 -17.73 -0.85 -2.95
CA ASN A 112 -16.72 -1.24 -1.97
C ASN A 112 -17.14 -0.87 -0.53
N ILE A 113 -17.70 0.31 -0.33
CA ILE A 113 -17.99 0.84 1.01
C ILE A 113 -19.41 1.41 1.19
N ASN A 114 -20.30 1.18 0.22
CA ASN A 114 -21.72 1.57 0.26
C ASN A 114 -21.95 3.07 0.51
N CYS A 115 -21.14 3.92 -0.12
CA CYS A 115 -21.32 5.36 -0.11
C CYS A 115 -20.64 6.05 -1.30
N SER A 116 -21.04 7.30 -1.57
CA SER A 116 -20.37 8.14 -2.57
C SER A 116 -18.97 8.56 -2.12
N ILE A 117 -18.17 9.08 -3.06
CA ILE A 117 -16.85 9.62 -2.74
C ILE A 117 -16.96 10.72 -1.67
N ASP A 118 -17.87 11.69 -1.85
CA ASP A 118 -18.06 12.81 -0.92
C ASP A 118 -18.53 12.35 0.47
N GLU A 119 -19.37 11.32 0.54
CA GLU A 119 -19.79 10.72 1.79
C GLU A 119 -18.61 10.02 2.49
N SER A 120 -17.78 9.28 1.74
CA SER A 120 -16.59 8.63 2.30
C SER A 120 -15.59 9.65 2.87
N ILE A 121 -15.33 10.73 2.12
CA ILE A 121 -14.46 11.83 2.55
C ILE A 121 -15.04 12.52 3.79
N SER A 122 -16.36 12.70 3.85
CA SER A 122 -17.03 13.26 5.03
C SER A 122 -16.89 12.37 6.26
N ARG A 123 -16.85 11.03 6.11
CA ARG A 123 -16.60 10.08 7.20
C ARG A 123 -15.16 10.15 7.75
N PHE A 124 -14.20 10.66 6.97
CA PHE A 124 -12.82 10.85 7.45
C PHE A 124 -12.68 12.06 8.38
N LYS A 125 -13.53 13.08 8.27
CA LYS A 125 -13.44 14.30 9.08
C LYS A 125 -13.22 14.05 10.59
N PRO A 126 -14.04 13.24 11.30
CA PRO A 126 -13.78 12.96 12.72
C PRO A 126 -12.46 12.23 12.97
N VAL A 127 -12.05 11.33 12.07
CA VAL A 127 -10.76 10.61 12.15
C VAL A 127 -9.59 11.59 12.05
N LEU A 128 -9.63 12.51 11.08
CA LEU A 128 -8.57 13.48 10.82
C LEU A 128 -8.50 14.56 11.91
N ILE A 129 -9.63 14.96 12.49
CA ILE A 129 -9.67 15.84 13.66
C ILE A 129 -8.92 15.17 14.83
N LEU A 130 -9.27 13.93 15.17
CA LEU A 130 -8.60 13.18 16.23
C LEU A 130 -7.11 12.95 15.93
N ALA A 131 -6.77 12.64 14.68
CA ALA A 131 -5.38 12.46 14.27
C ALA A 131 -4.57 13.74 14.50
N LYS A 132 -5.12 14.90 14.10
CA LYS A 132 -4.49 16.21 14.33
C LYS A 132 -4.33 16.53 15.81
N GLU A 133 -5.37 16.31 16.62
CA GLU A 133 -5.32 16.53 18.08
C GLU A 133 -4.27 15.65 18.77
N LYS A 134 -4.02 14.46 18.24
CA LYS A 134 -3.05 13.49 18.78
C LYS A 134 -1.70 13.51 18.06
N ASN A 135 -1.50 14.45 17.13
CA ASN A 135 -0.29 14.58 16.31
C ASN A 135 0.08 13.27 15.58
N ILE A 136 -0.92 12.61 15.01
CA ILE A 136 -0.80 11.40 14.20
C ILE A 136 -0.77 11.79 12.73
N LYS A 137 0.19 11.22 12.00
CA LYS A 137 0.29 11.39 10.55
C LYS A 137 -0.82 10.64 9.83
N VAL A 138 -1.36 11.23 8.78
CA VAL A 138 -2.44 10.67 7.99
C VAL A 138 -2.01 10.49 6.54
N ARG A 139 -2.09 9.26 6.07
CA ARG A 139 -1.96 8.90 4.66
C ARG A 139 -3.33 8.73 4.02
N GLY A 140 -3.52 9.20 2.80
CA GLY A 140 -4.76 9.05 2.03
C GLY A 140 -4.55 8.18 0.80
N TYR A 141 -5.31 7.09 0.69
CA TYR A 141 -5.34 6.26 -0.51
C TYR A 141 -6.46 6.71 -1.45
N VAL A 142 -6.14 6.83 -2.73
CA VAL A 142 -7.12 7.01 -3.81
C VAL A 142 -7.06 5.79 -4.71
N SER A 143 -8.14 5.01 -4.75
CA SER A 143 -8.27 3.82 -5.59
C SER A 143 -8.71 4.16 -7.02
N CYS A 144 -8.50 3.23 -7.95
CA CYS A 144 -8.94 3.32 -9.35
C CYS A 144 -8.35 4.49 -10.15
N VAL A 145 -7.12 4.92 -9.86
CA VAL A 145 -6.54 6.13 -10.47
C VAL A 145 -6.18 5.97 -11.95
N LEU A 146 -6.00 4.72 -12.42
CA LEU A 146 -5.71 4.39 -13.82
C LEU A 146 -6.83 3.58 -14.50
N GLY A 147 -7.94 3.36 -13.81
CA GLY A 147 -9.07 2.59 -14.31
C GLY A 147 -9.93 2.02 -13.20
N CYS A 148 -11.20 1.78 -13.53
CA CYS A 148 -12.21 1.22 -12.65
C CYS A 148 -12.80 -0.06 -13.26
N PRO A 149 -13.01 -1.13 -12.48
CA PRO A 149 -13.62 -2.37 -12.98
C PRO A 149 -15.11 -2.24 -13.36
N TYR A 150 -15.74 -1.09 -13.05
CA TYR A 150 -17.16 -0.83 -13.28
C TYR A 150 -17.42 0.30 -14.27
N GLU A 151 -16.63 1.38 -14.20
CA GLU A 151 -16.76 2.57 -15.05
C GLU A 151 -15.77 2.57 -16.23
N GLY A 152 -14.80 1.67 -16.23
CA GLY A 152 -13.75 1.64 -17.25
C GLY A 152 -12.73 2.75 -17.01
N SER A 153 -12.52 3.61 -18.00
CA SER A 153 -11.52 4.67 -17.93
C SER A 153 -11.86 5.72 -16.87
N VAL A 154 -10.87 6.08 -16.05
CA VAL A 154 -10.95 7.18 -15.07
C VAL A 154 -10.08 8.33 -15.57
N ALA A 155 -10.66 9.53 -15.65
CA ALA A 155 -9.95 10.72 -16.13
C ALA A 155 -9.00 11.26 -15.05
N PRO A 156 -7.76 11.68 -15.38
CA PRO A 156 -6.83 12.27 -14.41
C PRO A 156 -7.41 13.43 -13.61
N GLU A 157 -8.27 14.26 -14.21
CA GLU A 157 -8.93 15.38 -13.55
C GLU A 157 -9.80 14.95 -12.36
N LYS A 158 -10.40 13.76 -12.45
CA LYS A 158 -11.17 13.17 -11.33
C LYS A 158 -10.26 12.75 -10.19
N VAL A 159 -9.09 12.19 -10.51
CA VAL A 159 -8.08 11.85 -9.49
C VAL A 159 -7.59 13.12 -8.80
N VAL A 160 -7.32 14.19 -9.56
CA VAL A 160 -6.94 15.51 -9.02
C VAL A 160 -8.03 16.09 -8.12
N GLU A 161 -9.30 16.02 -8.52
CA GLU A 161 -10.43 16.50 -7.72
C GLU A 161 -10.48 15.82 -6.34
N VAL A 162 -10.41 14.49 -6.31
CA VAL A 162 -10.45 13.70 -5.07
C VAL A 162 -9.20 13.93 -4.22
N THR A 163 -8.04 13.97 -4.86
CA THR A 163 -6.75 14.26 -4.19
C THR A 163 -6.79 15.62 -3.50
N LYS A 164 -7.31 16.65 -4.17
CA LYS A 164 -7.48 17.98 -3.59
C LYS A 164 -8.38 17.95 -2.36
N LYS A 165 -9.52 17.26 -2.42
CA LYS A 165 -10.43 17.12 -1.26
C LYS A 165 -9.74 16.48 -0.06
N LEU A 166 -8.87 15.50 -0.26
CA LEU A 166 -8.10 14.86 0.82
C LEU A 166 -7.04 15.81 1.40
N LEU A 167 -6.31 16.54 0.55
CA LEU A 167 -5.32 17.53 0.98
C LEU A 167 -5.98 18.68 1.76
N ASP A 168 -7.14 19.16 1.32
CA ASP A 168 -7.92 20.20 1.99
C ASP A 168 -8.39 19.77 3.40
N LEU A 169 -8.49 18.46 3.66
CA LEU A 169 -8.77 17.90 5.00
C LEU A 169 -7.52 17.75 5.89
N GLY A 170 -6.33 17.97 5.35
CA GLY A 170 -5.07 17.87 6.10
C GLY A 170 -4.42 16.49 6.08
N VAL A 171 -4.65 15.69 5.02
CA VAL A 171 -3.86 14.48 4.77
C VAL A 171 -2.40 14.86 4.44
N ASP A 172 -1.43 14.16 5.03
CA ASP A 172 0.00 14.46 4.90
C ASP A 172 0.62 13.90 3.62
N GLU A 173 0.16 12.73 3.17
CA GLU A 173 0.65 12.03 1.99
C GLU A 173 -0.50 11.33 1.25
N ILE A 174 -0.48 11.37 -0.09
CA ILE A 174 -1.45 10.72 -0.96
C ILE A 174 -0.78 9.56 -1.70
N SER A 175 -1.36 8.36 -1.58
CA SER A 175 -0.99 7.19 -2.39
C SER A 175 -2.02 6.96 -3.49
N LEU A 176 -1.58 7.07 -4.74
CA LEU A 176 -2.42 6.87 -5.93
C LEU A 176 -2.38 5.41 -6.37
N GLY A 177 -3.52 4.73 -6.26
CA GLY A 177 -3.66 3.30 -6.45
C GLY A 177 -4.23 2.88 -7.81
N ASP A 178 -3.43 2.19 -8.62
CA ASP A 178 -3.93 1.35 -9.72
C ASP A 178 -4.43 0.01 -9.18
N THR A 179 -5.59 0.06 -8.54
CA THR A 179 -6.19 -1.04 -7.75
C THR A 179 -6.46 -2.31 -8.55
N ILE A 180 -6.61 -2.20 -9.86
CA ILE A 180 -6.88 -3.36 -10.73
C ILE A 180 -5.69 -3.70 -11.64
N GLY A 181 -4.62 -2.90 -11.61
CA GLY A 181 -3.38 -3.15 -12.34
C GLY A 181 -3.51 -3.01 -13.86
N VAL A 182 -4.49 -2.22 -14.34
CA VAL A 182 -4.77 -2.04 -15.78
C VAL A 182 -4.00 -0.87 -16.39
N GLY A 183 -3.43 -0.03 -15.53
CA GLY A 183 -2.71 1.16 -15.95
C GLY A 183 -1.49 0.82 -16.78
N THR A 184 -1.22 1.65 -17.77
CA THR A 184 -0.04 1.56 -18.64
C THR A 184 0.91 2.74 -18.41
N PRO A 185 2.17 2.66 -18.86
CA PRO A 185 3.13 3.76 -18.74
C PRO A 185 2.60 5.10 -19.25
N TYR A 186 1.91 5.10 -20.40
CA TYR A 186 1.35 6.34 -20.96
C TYR A 186 0.27 6.95 -20.07
N GLN A 187 -0.63 6.13 -19.50
CA GLN A 187 -1.66 6.63 -18.58
C GLN A 187 -1.04 7.12 -17.26
N THR A 188 -0.03 6.42 -16.75
CA THR A 188 0.72 6.84 -15.57
C THR A 188 1.38 8.20 -15.79
N HIS A 189 2.02 8.39 -16.96
CA HIS A 189 2.59 9.68 -17.36
C HIS A 189 1.54 10.80 -17.37
N LEU A 190 0.41 10.62 -18.05
CA LEU A 190 -0.65 11.63 -18.11
C LEU A 190 -1.23 11.96 -16.74
N LEU A 191 -1.39 10.95 -15.87
CA LEU A 191 -1.85 11.15 -14.50
C LEU A 191 -0.86 12.03 -13.72
N LEU A 192 0.43 11.69 -13.75
CA LEU A 192 1.46 12.42 -13.01
C LEU A 192 1.62 13.86 -13.50
N GLU A 193 1.49 14.12 -14.79
CA GLU A 193 1.51 15.49 -15.32
C GLU A 193 0.41 16.39 -14.72
N GLN A 194 -0.74 15.83 -14.35
CA GLN A 194 -1.82 16.61 -13.73
C GLN A 194 -1.66 16.69 -12.22
N VAL A 195 -1.34 15.58 -11.56
CA VAL A 195 -1.23 15.49 -10.10
C VAL A 195 -0.07 16.36 -9.58
N LEU A 196 1.07 16.38 -10.29
CA LEU A 196 2.24 17.16 -9.86
C LEU A 196 2.05 18.69 -9.97
N LYS A 197 0.98 19.15 -10.62
CA LYS A 197 0.56 20.57 -10.57
C LYS A 197 -0.16 20.92 -9.27
N LEU A 198 -0.69 19.92 -8.54
CA LEU A 198 -1.49 20.08 -7.34
C LEU A 198 -0.66 19.90 -6.06
N LEU A 199 0.17 18.85 -5.97
CA LEU A 199 0.98 18.55 -4.78
C LEU A 199 2.45 18.29 -5.10
N PRO A 200 3.36 18.61 -4.16
CA PRO A 200 4.78 18.31 -4.30
C PRO A 200 5.07 16.80 -4.22
N LEU A 201 6.18 16.39 -4.81
CA LEU A 201 6.64 14.99 -4.87
C LEU A 201 6.75 14.32 -3.49
N ASN A 202 7.09 15.06 -2.44
CA ASN A 202 7.25 14.52 -1.10
C ASN A 202 5.92 14.14 -0.41
N GLN A 203 4.78 14.58 -0.96
CA GLN A 203 3.44 14.20 -0.51
C GLN A 203 2.80 13.15 -1.43
N LEU A 204 3.50 12.68 -2.46
CA LEU A 204 2.98 11.73 -3.43
C LEU A 204 3.67 10.36 -3.28
N ALA A 205 2.84 9.32 -3.28
CA ALA A 205 3.26 7.94 -3.46
C ALA A 205 2.42 7.28 -4.55
N MET A 206 2.96 6.20 -5.13
CA MET A 206 2.25 5.39 -6.11
C MET A 206 2.09 3.96 -5.61
N HIS A 207 0.92 3.40 -5.87
CA HIS A 207 0.56 2.04 -5.49
C HIS A 207 0.07 1.31 -6.75
N PHE A 208 0.84 0.33 -7.21
CA PHE A 208 0.52 -0.40 -8.44
C PHE A 208 0.28 -1.86 -8.13
N HIS A 209 -0.84 -2.37 -8.64
CA HIS A 209 -1.04 -3.81 -8.75
C HIS A 209 -0.39 -4.34 -10.03
N ASP A 210 0.12 -5.56 -9.98
CA ASP A 210 0.80 -6.22 -11.12
C ASP A 210 -0.12 -7.21 -11.86
N THR A 211 -1.44 -7.05 -11.74
CA THR A 211 -2.45 -7.94 -12.34
C THR A 211 -2.20 -8.21 -13.83
N TYR A 212 -1.82 -7.18 -14.60
CA TYR A 212 -1.55 -7.27 -16.03
C TYR A 212 -0.04 -7.13 -16.36
N GLY A 213 0.84 -7.32 -15.37
CA GLY A 213 2.29 -7.23 -15.56
C GLY A 213 2.81 -5.82 -15.85
N GLN A 214 2.07 -4.78 -15.47
CA GLN A 214 2.38 -3.39 -15.78
C GLN A 214 3.09 -2.65 -14.63
N ALA A 215 3.11 -3.20 -13.41
CA ALA A 215 3.48 -2.42 -12.23
C ALA A 215 4.92 -1.91 -12.29
N ILE A 216 5.89 -2.77 -12.67
CA ILE A 216 7.29 -2.36 -12.79
C ILE A 216 7.48 -1.28 -13.87
N ALA A 217 6.76 -1.37 -14.99
CA ALA A 217 6.82 -0.35 -16.04
C ALA A 217 6.21 0.98 -15.59
N ASN A 218 5.12 0.94 -14.82
CA ASN A 218 4.48 2.13 -14.26
C ASN A 218 5.33 2.76 -13.15
N ILE A 219 6.00 1.96 -12.32
CA ILE A 219 6.99 2.43 -11.33
C ILE A 219 8.14 3.11 -12.06
N TYR A 220 8.70 2.47 -13.08
CA TYR A 220 9.79 3.06 -13.87
C TYR A 220 9.36 4.40 -14.46
N THR A 221 8.16 4.48 -15.05
CA THR A 221 7.59 5.74 -15.55
C THR A 221 7.47 6.79 -14.44
N SER A 222 7.00 6.40 -13.26
CA SER A 222 6.86 7.29 -12.11
C SER A 222 8.21 7.83 -11.62
N LEU A 223 9.27 7.01 -11.66
CA LEU A 223 10.64 7.46 -11.35
C LEU A 223 11.10 8.56 -12.32
N GLN A 224 10.73 8.48 -13.61
CA GLN A 224 11.08 9.52 -14.59
C GLN A 224 10.38 10.86 -14.32
N HIS A 225 9.30 10.85 -13.55
CA HIS A 225 8.61 12.03 -13.05
C HIS A 225 9.10 12.48 -11.66
N GLY A 226 10.15 11.83 -11.13
CA GLY A 226 10.73 12.15 -9.83
C GLY A 226 10.00 11.54 -8.62
N VAL A 227 8.97 10.72 -8.84
CA VAL A 227 8.28 10.02 -7.74
C VAL A 227 9.26 9.08 -7.05
N HIS A 228 9.32 9.14 -5.73
CA HIS A 228 10.30 8.41 -4.94
C HIS A 228 9.69 7.66 -3.75
N ARG A 229 8.38 7.41 -3.77
CA ARG A 229 7.65 6.66 -2.73
C ARG A 229 6.71 5.67 -3.40
N PHE A 230 6.87 4.39 -3.10
CA PHE A 230 6.11 3.33 -3.74
C PHE A 230 5.60 2.33 -2.71
N ASP A 231 4.37 1.90 -2.90
CA ASP A 231 3.79 0.81 -2.14
C ASP A 231 4.09 -0.51 -2.83
N SER A 232 4.46 -1.51 -2.05
CA SER A 232 4.67 -2.87 -2.54
C SER A 232 4.37 -3.88 -1.44
N SER A 233 4.19 -5.14 -1.84
CA SER A 233 3.81 -6.22 -0.95
C SER A 233 4.82 -7.35 -1.05
N VAL A 234 5.42 -7.75 0.07
CA VAL A 234 6.36 -8.87 0.14
C VAL A 234 5.78 -10.11 -0.55
N ALA A 235 6.60 -10.82 -1.34
CA ALA A 235 6.21 -12.00 -2.11
C ALA A 235 5.03 -11.82 -3.09
N GLY A 236 4.65 -10.58 -3.39
CA GLY A 236 3.42 -10.26 -4.11
C GLY A 236 2.18 -10.76 -3.37
N LEU A 237 2.15 -10.62 -2.04
CA LEU A 237 0.97 -10.95 -1.24
C LEU A 237 -0.21 -10.07 -1.63
N GLY A 238 -1.40 -10.66 -1.52
CA GLY A 238 -2.65 -10.03 -1.92
C GLY A 238 -3.27 -10.71 -3.12
N GLY A 239 -4.24 -9.98 -3.67
CA GLY A 239 -5.08 -10.38 -4.76
C GLY A 239 -6.14 -9.30 -4.97
N CYS A 240 -6.64 -9.18 -6.18
CA CYS A 240 -7.71 -8.24 -6.48
C CYS A 240 -9.05 -9.00 -6.47
N PRO A 241 -9.97 -8.75 -5.50
CA PRO A 241 -11.26 -9.43 -5.48
C PRO A 241 -12.09 -9.14 -6.74
N TYR A 242 -11.75 -8.06 -7.46
CA TYR A 242 -12.40 -7.63 -8.68
C TYR A 242 -11.78 -8.23 -9.96
N ALA A 243 -10.58 -8.81 -9.87
CA ALA A 243 -9.90 -9.47 -10.98
C ALA A 243 -9.58 -10.92 -10.59
N ARG A 244 -10.49 -11.84 -10.94
CA ARG A 244 -10.34 -13.27 -10.64
C ARG A 244 -9.02 -13.80 -11.25
N GLY A 245 -8.14 -14.31 -10.40
CA GLY A 245 -6.84 -14.88 -10.81
C GLY A 245 -5.68 -13.87 -10.89
N ALA A 246 -5.89 -12.62 -10.48
CA ALA A 246 -4.87 -11.58 -10.47
C ALA A 246 -3.85 -11.73 -9.34
N SER A 247 -2.61 -11.32 -9.61
CA SER A 247 -1.48 -11.27 -8.67
C SER A 247 -1.67 -10.28 -7.51
N GLY A 248 -2.49 -9.23 -7.68
CA GLY A 248 -2.68 -8.20 -6.67
C GLY A 248 -1.52 -7.20 -6.67
N ASN A 249 -0.98 -6.87 -5.50
CA ASN A 249 0.12 -5.92 -5.34
C ASN A 249 1.38 -6.30 -6.10
N VAL A 250 2.17 -5.30 -6.52
CA VAL A 250 3.54 -5.54 -7.00
C VAL A 250 4.41 -6.11 -5.87
N ALA A 251 5.23 -7.09 -6.21
CA ALA A 251 6.12 -7.73 -5.23
C ALA A 251 7.26 -6.79 -4.81
N THR A 252 7.48 -6.65 -3.50
CA THR A 252 8.54 -5.79 -2.95
C THR A 252 9.92 -6.16 -3.50
N GLU A 253 10.22 -7.45 -3.61
CA GLU A 253 11.47 -7.97 -4.16
C GLU A 253 11.69 -7.55 -5.61
N ASP A 254 10.64 -7.57 -6.43
CA ASP A 254 10.70 -7.19 -7.85
C ASP A 254 10.94 -5.68 -7.99
N VAL A 255 10.37 -4.86 -7.10
CA VAL A 255 10.64 -3.41 -7.03
C VAL A 255 12.08 -3.16 -6.57
N LEU A 256 12.55 -3.84 -5.52
CA LEU A 256 13.92 -3.69 -5.02
C LEU A 256 14.94 -4.05 -6.10
N TYR A 257 14.70 -5.12 -6.85
CA TYR A 257 15.57 -5.52 -7.95
C TYR A 257 15.69 -4.43 -9.03
N LEU A 258 14.58 -3.79 -9.41
CA LEU A 258 14.61 -2.61 -10.29
C LEU A 258 15.44 -1.48 -9.67
N MET A 259 15.16 -1.10 -8.41
CA MET A 259 15.82 0.04 -7.77
C MET A 259 17.33 -0.18 -7.65
N HIS A 260 17.76 -1.35 -7.17
CA HIS A 260 19.17 -1.71 -7.04
C HIS A 260 19.87 -1.77 -8.39
N GLY A 261 19.21 -2.35 -9.42
CA GLY A 261 19.73 -2.38 -10.79
C GLY A 261 19.90 -0.99 -11.43
N LEU A 262 19.08 -0.02 -11.02
CA LEU A 262 19.21 1.38 -11.42
C LEU A 262 20.22 2.17 -10.58
N GLY A 263 20.82 1.57 -9.56
CA GLY A 263 21.71 2.24 -8.61
C GLY A 263 21.00 3.16 -7.61
N ILE A 264 19.68 3.00 -7.43
CA ILE A 264 18.87 3.79 -6.50
C ILE A 264 18.98 3.20 -5.09
N ASN A 265 19.26 4.05 -4.11
CA ASN A 265 19.34 3.63 -2.72
C ASN A 265 17.93 3.45 -2.11
N THR A 266 17.69 2.29 -1.52
CA THR A 266 16.47 2.02 -0.74
C THR A 266 16.78 1.81 0.76
N GLY A 267 18.03 1.48 1.11
CA GLY A 267 18.42 1.05 2.45
C GLY A 267 17.88 -0.33 2.86
N ILE A 268 17.27 -1.08 1.94
CA ILE A 268 16.60 -2.35 2.21
C ILE A 268 17.45 -3.52 1.71
N ASP A 269 17.65 -4.51 2.57
CA ASP A 269 18.25 -5.80 2.28
C ASP A 269 17.23 -6.73 1.63
N ILE A 270 17.41 -6.97 0.33
CA ILE A 270 16.52 -7.82 -0.47
C ILE A 270 16.48 -9.27 0.03
N PHE A 271 17.57 -9.82 0.56
CA PHE A 271 17.61 -11.21 1.04
C PHE A 271 16.72 -11.41 2.27
N LYS A 272 16.63 -10.40 3.13
CA LYS A 272 15.72 -10.42 4.29
C LYS A 272 14.25 -10.35 3.86
N ILE A 273 13.93 -9.55 2.84
CA ILE A 273 12.58 -9.52 2.26
C ILE A 273 12.23 -10.88 1.64
N VAL A 274 13.12 -11.48 0.86
CA VAL A 274 12.93 -12.82 0.27
C VAL A 274 12.69 -13.86 1.36
N THR A 275 13.44 -13.81 2.47
CA THR A 275 13.28 -14.72 3.61
C THR A 275 11.90 -14.56 4.26
N ALA A 276 11.48 -13.32 4.53
CA ALA A 276 10.17 -13.03 5.09
C ALA A 276 9.04 -13.49 4.17
N GLY A 277 9.18 -13.26 2.86
CA GLY A 277 8.25 -13.66 1.82
C GLY A 277 8.10 -15.17 1.67
N ASP A 278 9.23 -15.90 1.65
CA ASP A 278 9.22 -17.36 1.60
C ASP A 278 8.54 -17.97 2.83
N MET A 279 8.83 -17.45 4.03
CA MET A 279 8.22 -17.87 5.28
C MET A 279 6.68 -17.74 5.22
N ILE A 280 6.16 -16.56 4.85
CA ILE A 280 4.71 -16.34 4.83
C ILE A 280 4.02 -17.13 3.71
N CYS A 281 4.65 -17.28 2.54
CA CYS A 281 4.11 -18.10 1.46
C CYS A 281 3.99 -19.57 1.86
N LYS A 282 4.98 -20.12 2.59
CA LYS A 282 4.91 -21.49 3.14
C LYS A 282 3.76 -21.66 4.12
N ILE A 283 3.53 -20.69 5.00
CA ILE A 283 2.41 -20.70 5.96
C ILE A 283 1.06 -20.65 5.24
N LEU A 284 0.95 -19.81 4.22
CA LEU A 284 -0.25 -19.69 3.40
C LEU A 284 -0.47 -20.89 2.46
N GLY A 285 0.53 -21.75 2.28
CA GLY A 285 0.48 -22.86 1.33
C GLY A 285 0.36 -22.41 -0.13
N ARG A 286 0.85 -21.21 -0.46
CA ARG A 286 0.80 -20.63 -1.81
C ARG A 286 2.20 -20.45 -2.40
N LYS A 287 2.26 -20.34 -3.72
CA LYS A 287 3.51 -19.99 -4.41
C LYS A 287 3.85 -18.52 -4.16
N ASN A 288 5.14 -18.24 -4.02
CA ASN A 288 5.66 -16.87 -4.02
C ASN A 288 5.44 -16.26 -5.41
N GLN A 289 4.87 -15.06 -5.48
CA GLN A 289 4.57 -14.39 -6.75
C GLN A 289 5.69 -13.46 -7.22
N SER A 290 6.66 -13.12 -6.36
CA SER A 290 7.85 -12.41 -6.79
C SER A 290 8.65 -13.27 -7.77
N LYS A 291 8.93 -12.71 -8.95
CA LYS A 291 9.80 -13.38 -9.93
C LYS A 291 11.23 -13.44 -9.42
N VAL A 292 11.68 -12.38 -8.74
CA VAL A 292 13.03 -12.27 -8.17
C VAL A 292 13.23 -13.26 -7.03
N ALA A 293 12.31 -13.32 -6.06
CA ALA A 293 12.39 -14.26 -4.95
C ALA A 293 12.43 -15.71 -5.45
N ASN A 294 11.59 -16.07 -6.42
CA ASN A 294 11.62 -17.40 -7.02
C ASN A 294 12.99 -17.75 -7.64
N ALA A 295 13.61 -16.80 -8.36
CA ALA A 295 14.93 -16.98 -8.95
C ALA A 295 16.04 -17.11 -7.89
N MET A 296 15.98 -16.29 -6.83
CA MET A 296 16.95 -16.29 -5.73
C MET A 296 16.84 -17.54 -4.86
N LEU A 297 15.61 -17.97 -4.53
CA LEU A 297 15.36 -19.20 -3.75
C LEU A 297 15.77 -20.46 -4.52
N ALA A 298 15.62 -20.46 -5.85
CA ALA A 298 16.08 -21.55 -6.70
C ALA A 298 17.61 -21.60 -6.83
N ASN A 299 18.31 -20.48 -6.60
CA ASN A 299 19.77 -20.39 -6.66
C ASN A 299 20.30 -19.75 -5.37
N PRO A 300 20.33 -20.48 -4.24
CA PRO A 300 20.67 -19.92 -2.92
C PRO A 300 22.10 -19.37 -2.76
N CYS A 301 22.89 -19.35 -3.83
CA CYS A 301 24.26 -18.88 -3.85
C CYS A 301 24.54 -18.09 -5.15
N ASN A 302 24.62 -16.78 -5.02
CA ASN A 302 25.59 -15.91 -5.69
C ASN A 302 25.90 -14.74 -4.75
#